data_AF-A0A943NDL8-F1
#
_entry.id   AF-A0A943NDL8-F1
#
_cell.length_a   1.000
_cell.length_b   1.000
_cell.length_c   1.000
_cell.angle_alpha   90.00
_cell.angle_beta   90.00
_cell.angle_gamma   90.00
#
_symmetry.space_group_name_H-M   'P 1'
#
loop_
_entity.id
_entity.type
_entity.pdbx_description
1 polymer ?
#
loop_
_entity_poly.entity_id
_entity_poly.type
_entity_poly.pdbx_seq_one_letter_code
_entity_poly.pdbx_strand_id
1 'polypeptide(L)'
;MYHMKRVLPNKHGMDDSLFINYVLCPHIGMEPICKWDEEGLSMLDANSAAVAKLRLSGMPARLSPVTGAAEYMQNGRWTPLNAVPMGRLELAGDGLKQGESWALTRLKDGEYLPLNMGELPLCMDIPAGKYALMVTNRLPSGDQQYVANRFELTEGERLGFTLLRPKAELSELLGHTALCDAIVYDKHGQALPLASLCAGNAALIAFLQPGGEPTEHFLNELYDAYERLSAVCRVVIVLPSSGSSSPAYARFADKYGRIDTYIDADEVQEPLARAAFKEPGDYPLLFLMGGYPDCRFASAGYSVGSVELIIKLAALI
;
A
#
# COMPACT_ATOMS: atom_id res chain seq x y z
N MET A 1 -36.79 2.49 18.70
CA MET A 1 -37.84 1.46 18.46
C MET A 1 -39.13 1.97 17.80
N TYR A 2 -39.40 3.28 17.69
CA TYR A 2 -40.61 3.80 17.01
C TYR A 2 -40.54 3.63 15.47
N HIS A 3 -39.36 3.85 14.87
CA HIS A 3 -39.16 3.70 13.42
C HIS A 3 -39.25 2.25 12.91
N MET A 4 -38.84 1.26 13.72
CA MET A 4 -38.86 -0.16 13.33
C MET A 4 -40.25 -0.81 13.37
N LYS A 5 -41.26 -0.20 14.01
CA LYS A 5 -42.64 -0.73 14.04
C LYS A 5 -43.40 -0.54 12.72
N ARG A 6 -42.87 0.29 11.81
CA ARG A 6 -43.37 0.51 10.43
C ARG A 6 -42.52 -0.19 9.37
N VAL A 7 -41.41 -0.78 9.79
CA VAL A 7 -40.53 -1.50 8.89
C VAL A 7 -41.23 -2.80 8.49
N LEU A 8 -41.09 -3.20 7.21
CA LEU A 8 -41.51 -4.51 6.72
C LEU A 8 -41.16 -5.55 7.79
N PRO A 9 -42.11 -6.35 8.31
CA PRO A 9 -41.77 -7.36 9.32
C PRO A 9 -40.66 -8.25 8.74
N ASN A 10 -39.65 -8.63 9.54
CA ASN A 10 -38.61 -9.57 9.10
C ASN A 10 -39.33 -10.84 8.61
N LYS A 11 -39.41 -10.96 7.28
CA LYS A 11 -40.20 -11.98 6.60
C LYS A 11 -39.30 -13.22 6.52
N HIS A 12 -39.67 -14.24 7.29
CA HIS A 12 -39.36 -15.65 7.00
C HIS A 12 -37.95 -16.16 7.37
N GLY A 13 -37.45 -15.88 8.58
CA GLY A 13 -36.22 -16.51 9.06
C GLY A 13 -34.97 -16.11 8.26
N MET A 14 -35.02 -14.92 7.66
CA MET A 14 -33.93 -14.32 6.93
C MET A 14 -32.85 -13.85 7.90
N ASP A 15 -31.59 -14.06 7.54
CA ASP A 15 -30.44 -13.56 8.29
C ASP A 15 -30.53 -12.03 8.50
N ASP A 16 -30.26 -11.57 9.72
CA ASP A 16 -30.40 -10.16 10.09
C ASP A 16 -29.47 -9.25 9.27
N SER A 17 -28.26 -9.71 8.93
CA SER A 17 -27.35 -8.91 8.10
C SER A 17 -27.87 -8.77 6.67
N LEU A 18 -28.49 -9.83 6.13
CA LEU A 18 -29.11 -9.79 4.80
C LEU A 18 -30.31 -8.84 4.80
N PHE A 19 -31.16 -8.93 5.81
CA PHE A 19 -32.35 -8.10 5.95
C PHE A 19 -31.99 -6.62 6.15
N ILE A 20 -31.07 -6.31 7.06
CA ILE A 20 -30.66 -4.93 7.34
C ILE A 20 -29.98 -4.31 6.12
N ASN A 21 -29.00 -4.98 5.51
CA ASN A 21 -28.18 -4.37 4.47
C ASN A 21 -28.87 -4.32 3.10
N TYR A 22 -29.78 -5.25 2.82
CA TYR A 22 -30.32 -5.43 1.46
C TYR A 22 -31.85 -5.37 1.37
N VAL A 23 -32.55 -5.12 2.48
CA VAL A 23 -33.99 -4.78 2.48
C VAL A 23 -34.21 -3.42 3.13
N LEU A 24 -33.61 -3.17 4.28
CA LEU A 24 -33.87 -1.94 5.06
C LEU A 24 -32.97 -0.76 4.71
N CYS A 25 -31.82 -1.00 4.08
CA CYS A 25 -30.88 0.06 3.78
C CYS A 25 -31.51 1.10 2.83
N PRO A 26 -31.67 2.37 3.25
CA PRO A 26 -32.27 3.41 2.42
C PRO A 26 -31.38 3.83 1.24
N HIS A 27 -30.10 3.47 1.29
CA HIS A 27 -29.11 3.73 0.25
C HIS A 27 -28.96 2.48 -0.62
N ILE A 28 -29.03 2.64 -1.95
CA ILE A 28 -28.97 1.55 -2.92
C ILE A 28 -27.64 1.57 -3.69
N GLY A 29 -27.06 2.76 -3.88
CA GLY A 29 -25.83 3.10 -4.58
C GLY A 29 -25.29 4.45 -4.09
N MET A 30 -24.89 5.35 -5.01
CA MET A 30 -24.36 6.69 -4.68
C MET A 30 -25.40 7.80 -4.75
N GLU A 31 -26.65 7.47 -5.06
CA GLU A 31 -27.76 8.40 -5.20
C GLU A 31 -28.14 9.09 -3.87
N PRO A 32 -28.65 10.34 -3.93
CA PRO A 32 -29.13 11.03 -2.75
C PRO A 32 -30.28 10.25 -2.07
N ILE A 33 -30.39 10.38 -0.75
CA ILE A 33 -31.48 9.79 0.01
C ILE A 33 -32.81 10.31 -0.55
N CYS A 34 -33.58 9.42 -1.17
CA CYS A 34 -34.90 9.73 -1.71
C CYS A 34 -36.00 9.17 -0.80
N LYS A 35 -37.23 9.67 -0.96
CA LYS A 35 -38.40 9.02 -0.37
C LYS A 35 -38.65 7.70 -1.09
N TRP A 36 -39.09 6.70 -0.34
CA TRP A 36 -39.39 5.36 -0.86
C TRP A 36 -40.88 5.26 -1.25
N ASP A 37 -41.30 6.18 -2.12
CA ASP A 37 -42.63 6.29 -2.73
C ASP A 37 -42.51 6.46 -4.25
N GLU A 38 -43.61 6.43 -4.98
CA GLU A 38 -43.57 6.50 -6.46
C GLU A 38 -42.82 7.74 -6.98
N GLU A 39 -42.97 8.89 -6.32
CA GLU A 39 -42.32 10.13 -6.68
C GLU A 39 -40.80 10.06 -6.46
N GLY A 40 -40.34 9.63 -5.29
CA GLY A 40 -38.92 9.50 -5.01
C GLY A 40 -38.24 8.43 -5.87
N LEU A 41 -38.91 7.32 -6.17
CA LEU A 41 -38.39 6.28 -7.05
C LEU A 41 -38.29 6.70 -8.51
N SER A 42 -39.12 7.66 -8.96
CA SER A 42 -39.06 8.20 -10.32
C SER A 42 -37.81 9.04 -10.59
N MET A 43 -37.13 9.50 -9.54
CA MET A 43 -35.90 10.29 -9.63
C MET A 43 -34.62 9.41 -9.70
N LEU A 44 -34.76 8.10 -9.50
CA LEU A 44 -33.65 7.16 -9.52
C LEU A 44 -33.38 6.64 -10.94
N ASP A 45 -32.15 6.22 -11.21
CA ASP A 45 -31.87 5.44 -12.42
C ASP A 45 -32.62 4.10 -12.39
N ALA A 46 -32.78 3.47 -13.55
CA ALA A 46 -33.59 2.28 -13.71
C ALA A 46 -33.19 1.11 -12.78
N ASN A 47 -31.90 0.91 -12.52
CA ASN A 47 -31.44 -0.17 -11.64
C ASN A 47 -31.70 0.17 -10.18
N SER A 48 -31.41 1.40 -9.75
CA SER A 48 -31.68 1.82 -8.37
C SER A 48 -33.17 1.81 -8.05
N ALA A 49 -34.01 2.29 -8.98
CA ALA A 49 -35.47 2.20 -8.86
C ALA A 49 -35.96 0.74 -8.77
N ALA A 50 -35.37 -0.17 -9.55
CA ALA A 50 -35.72 -1.58 -9.52
C ALA A 50 -35.34 -2.24 -8.18
N VAL A 51 -34.14 -1.98 -7.66
CA VAL A 51 -33.72 -2.46 -6.34
C VAL A 51 -34.67 -1.94 -5.27
N ALA A 52 -35.03 -0.66 -5.30
CA ALA A 52 -35.93 -0.07 -4.31
C ALA A 52 -37.31 -0.75 -4.31
N LYS A 53 -37.89 -1.00 -5.50
CA LYS A 53 -39.17 -1.71 -5.65
C LYS A 53 -39.10 -3.13 -5.08
N LEU A 54 -38.00 -3.84 -5.31
CA LEU A 54 -37.78 -5.18 -4.75
C LEU A 54 -37.67 -5.13 -3.23
N ARG A 55 -36.89 -4.20 -2.68
CA ARG A 55 -36.75 -4.00 -1.23
C ARG A 55 -38.08 -3.65 -0.57
N LEU A 56 -38.91 -2.80 -1.20
CA LEU A 56 -40.26 -2.48 -0.74
C LEU A 56 -41.21 -3.69 -0.68
N SER A 57 -41.00 -4.70 -1.51
CA SER A 57 -41.75 -5.96 -1.44
C SER A 57 -41.25 -6.91 -0.32
N GLY A 58 -40.12 -6.59 0.31
CA GLY A 58 -39.42 -7.42 1.28
C GLY A 58 -38.40 -8.38 0.65
N MET A 59 -38.08 -8.24 -0.64
CA MET A 59 -37.08 -9.05 -1.32
C MET A 59 -35.68 -8.42 -1.15
N PRO A 60 -34.66 -9.17 -0.69
CA PRO A 60 -33.30 -8.65 -0.64
C PRO A 60 -32.81 -8.35 -2.05
N ALA A 61 -32.39 -7.10 -2.27
CA ALA A 61 -31.91 -6.63 -3.56
C ALA A 61 -30.74 -5.67 -3.39
N ARG A 62 -29.87 -5.61 -4.40
CA ARG A 62 -28.69 -4.72 -4.44
C ARG A 62 -28.36 -4.32 -5.87
N LEU A 63 -27.56 -3.27 -6.01
CA LEU A 63 -26.80 -3.09 -7.24
C LEU A 63 -25.62 -4.06 -7.21
N SER A 64 -25.41 -4.75 -8.33
CA SER A 64 -24.24 -5.60 -8.49
C SER A 64 -22.96 -4.77 -8.31
N PRO A 65 -22.02 -5.17 -7.44
CA PRO A 65 -20.76 -4.45 -7.27
C PRO A 65 -19.89 -4.51 -8.54
N VAL A 66 -20.19 -5.43 -9.46
CA VAL A 66 -19.46 -5.61 -10.72
C VAL A 66 -20.20 -4.94 -11.88
N THR A 67 -21.53 -5.11 -11.94
CA THR A 67 -22.31 -4.74 -13.12
C THR A 67 -23.07 -3.42 -12.98
N GLY A 68 -23.33 -2.98 -11.74
CA GLY A 68 -24.28 -1.91 -11.42
C GLY A 68 -25.74 -2.24 -11.77
N ALA A 69 -26.04 -3.46 -12.23
CA ALA A 69 -27.40 -3.90 -12.52
C ALA A 69 -28.11 -4.28 -11.22
N ALA A 70 -29.44 -4.15 -11.22
CA ALA A 70 -30.26 -4.63 -10.12
C ALA A 70 -30.15 -6.16 -10.02
N GLU A 71 -29.79 -6.66 -8.84
CA GLU A 71 -29.78 -8.07 -8.47
C GLU A 71 -30.72 -8.31 -7.29
N TYR A 72 -31.33 -9.49 -7.23
CA TYR A 72 -32.12 -9.95 -6.08
C TYR A 72 -31.61 -11.29 -5.56
N MET A 73 -31.87 -11.56 -4.29
CA MET A 73 -31.47 -12.82 -3.67
C MET A 73 -32.45 -13.93 -4.04
N GLN A 74 -31.95 -14.97 -4.73
CA GLN A 74 -32.71 -16.17 -5.07
C GLN A 74 -31.91 -17.41 -4.70
N ASN A 75 -32.48 -18.28 -3.86
CA ASN A 75 -31.84 -19.53 -3.42
C ASN A 75 -30.41 -19.34 -2.88
N GLY A 76 -30.18 -18.27 -2.11
CA GLY A 76 -28.87 -17.94 -1.54
C GLY A 76 -27.86 -17.37 -2.53
N ARG A 77 -28.28 -17.01 -3.76
CA ARG A 77 -27.42 -16.40 -4.78
C ARG A 77 -28.00 -15.07 -5.26
N TRP A 78 -27.12 -14.10 -5.50
CA TRP A 78 -27.48 -12.86 -6.18
C TRP A 78 -27.74 -13.14 -7.66
N THR A 79 -28.96 -12.84 -8.10
CA THR A 79 -29.42 -13.10 -9.47
C THR A 79 -29.79 -11.78 -10.13
N PRO A 80 -29.30 -11.48 -11.35
CA PRO A 80 -29.67 -10.28 -12.08
C PRO A 80 -31.17 -10.22 -12.33
N LEU A 81 -31.78 -9.05 -12.15
CA LEU A 81 -33.19 -8.83 -12.49
C LEU A 81 -33.43 -8.92 -14.00
N ASN A 82 -32.47 -8.41 -14.79
CA ASN A 82 -32.46 -8.49 -16.23
C ASN A 82 -31.22 -9.27 -16.68
N ALA A 83 -31.34 -10.05 -17.75
CA ALA A 83 -30.19 -10.72 -18.34
C ALA A 83 -29.14 -9.68 -18.76
N VAL A 84 -27.90 -9.87 -18.28
CA VAL A 84 -26.75 -9.08 -18.68
C VAL A 84 -25.85 -10.02 -19.49
N PRO A 85 -25.39 -9.64 -20.69
CA PRO A 85 -24.39 -10.42 -21.41
C PRO A 85 -23.13 -10.54 -20.54
N MET A 86 -22.63 -11.76 -20.34
CA MET A 86 -21.48 -12.04 -19.46
C MET A 86 -20.36 -12.73 -20.23
N GLY A 87 -19.11 -12.43 -19.89
CA GLY A 87 -17.94 -13.21 -20.25
C GLY A 87 -17.17 -13.63 -18.99
N ARG A 88 -16.15 -14.47 -19.16
CA ARG A 88 -15.31 -14.98 -18.08
C ARG A 88 -13.96 -14.27 -18.06
N LEU A 89 -13.59 -13.72 -16.91
CA LEU A 89 -12.29 -13.11 -16.67
C LEU A 89 -11.49 -13.94 -15.66
N GLU A 90 -10.24 -14.20 -16.01
CA GLU A 90 -9.25 -14.86 -15.15
C GLU A 90 -8.09 -13.91 -14.87
N LEU A 91 -7.80 -13.68 -13.59
CA LEU A 91 -6.68 -12.83 -13.16
C LEU A 91 -5.78 -13.64 -12.24
N ALA A 92 -4.48 -13.63 -12.54
CA ALA A 92 -3.45 -14.22 -11.69
C ALA A 92 -2.40 -13.17 -11.36
N GLY A 93 -1.75 -13.28 -10.19
CA GLY A 93 -0.69 -12.39 -9.75
C GLY A 93 -0.24 -12.77 -8.35
N ASP A 94 1.00 -12.42 -8.00
CA ASP A 94 1.61 -12.76 -6.71
C ASP A 94 2.03 -11.49 -5.97
N GLY A 95 1.80 -11.46 -4.65
CA GLY A 95 2.12 -10.32 -3.80
C GLY A 95 1.43 -9.00 -4.20
N LEU A 96 0.27 -9.08 -4.86
CA LEU A 96 -0.52 -7.92 -5.29
C LEU A 96 -1.79 -7.79 -4.46
N LYS A 97 -2.11 -6.55 -4.08
CA LYS A 97 -3.28 -6.20 -3.28
C LYS A 97 -4.10 -5.14 -4.00
N GLN A 98 -5.41 -5.40 -4.10
CA GLN A 98 -6.28 -4.51 -4.86
C GLN A 98 -6.39 -3.14 -4.17
N GLY A 99 -6.37 -2.06 -4.96
CA GLY A 99 -6.37 -0.69 -4.46
C GLY A 99 -4.99 -0.18 -4.05
N GLU A 100 -4.03 -1.08 -3.80
CA GLU A 100 -2.64 -0.71 -3.48
C GLU A 100 -1.70 -0.90 -4.68
N SER A 101 -1.72 -2.10 -5.29
CA SER A 101 -0.79 -2.47 -6.37
C SER A 101 -1.48 -2.95 -7.65
N TRP A 102 -2.80 -3.13 -7.64
CA TRP A 102 -3.58 -3.33 -8.87
C TRP A 102 -5.02 -2.83 -8.75
N ALA A 103 -5.64 -2.54 -9.89
CA ALA A 103 -7.04 -2.17 -9.98
C ALA A 103 -7.66 -2.66 -11.29
N LEU A 104 -8.96 -2.97 -11.25
CA LEU A 104 -9.77 -3.23 -12.43
C LEU A 104 -10.89 -2.21 -12.46
N THR A 105 -11.09 -1.58 -13.62
CA THR A 105 -12.13 -0.57 -13.85
C THR A 105 -12.96 -0.95 -15.07
N ARG A 106 -14.23 -0.57 -15.06
CA ARG A 106 -15.14 -0.74 -16.19
C ARG A 106 -15.47 0.62 -16.79
N LEU A 107 -15.38 0.75 -18.12
CA LEU A 107 -15.83 1.94 -18.83
C LEU A 107 -17.36 1.93 -18.91
N LYS A 108 -18.00 2.93 -18.30
CA LYS A 108 -19.45 3.14 -18.34
C LYS A 108 -19.71 4.63 -18.54
N ASP A 109 -20.52 4.98 -19.54
CA ASP A 109 -20.91 6.37 -19.84
C ASP A 109 -19.72 7.34 -20.01
N GLY A 110 -18.58 6.84 -20.52
CA GLY A 110 -17.36 7.62 -20.75
C GLY A 110 -16.40 7.67 -19.55
N GLU A 111 -16.78 7.11 -18.41
CA GLU A 111 -16.00 7.12 -17.17
C GLU A 111 -15.55 5.71 -16.77
N TYR A 112 -14.36 5.62 -16.15
CA TYR A 112 -13.84 4.37 -15.61
C TYR A 112 -14.25 4.23 -14.13
N LEU A 113 -15.16 3.29 -13.88
CA LEU A 113 -15.63 2.99 -12.53
C LEU A 113 -14.80 1.84 -11.93
N PRO A 114 -14.21 2.01 -10.73
CA PRO A 114 -13.44 0.95 -10.08
C PRO A 114 -14.36 -0.20 -9.67
N LEU A 115 -13.88 -1.43 -9.88
CA LEU A 115 -14.55 -2.64 -9.45
C LEU A 115 -13.86 -3.19 -8.22
N ASN A 116 -14.62 -3.50 -7.18
CA ASN A 116 -14.11 -4.18 -5.99
C ASN A 116 -14.09 -5.69 -6.24
N MET A 117 -12.91 -6.29 -6.17
CA MET A 117 -12.63 -7.69 -6.46
C MET A 117 -12.01 -8.38 -5.24
N GLY A 118 -12.07 -9.71 -5.22
CA GLY A 118 -11.41 -10.49 -4.19
C GLY A 118 -9.88 -10.49 -4.34
N GLU A 119 -9.23 -11.28 -3.51
CA GLU A 119 -7.79 -11.55 -3.63
C GLU A 119 -7.50 -12.41 -4.88
N LEU A 120 -6.33 -12.19 -5.49
CA LEU A 120 -5.86 -13.02 -6.59
C LEU A 120 -5.44 -14.41 -6.07
N PRO A 121 -5.55 -15.48 -6.88
CA PRO A 121 -6.10 -15.51 -8.23
C PRO A 121 -7.64 -15.50 -8.26
N LEU A 122 -8.20 -14.96 -9.34
CA LEU A 122 -9.64 -14.84 -9.56
C LEU A 122 -10.05 -15.53 -10.86
N CYS A 123 -11.17 -16.23 -10.83
CA CYS A 123 -11.91 -16.67 -12.02
C CYS A 123 -13.39 -16.33 -11.80
N MET A 124 -13.91 -15.42 -12.61
CA MET A 124 -15.26 -14.88 -12.40
C MET A 124 -15.95 -14.53 -13.70
N ASP A 125 -17.28 -14.65 -13.71
CA ASP A 125 -18.10 -14.14 -14.79
C ASP A 125 -18.41 -12.65 -14.53
N ILE A 126 -18.08 -11.78 -15.48
CA ILE A 126 -18.33 -10.33 -15.45
C ILE A 126 -19.06 -9.90 -16.72
N PRO A 127 -19.75 -8.75 -16.73
CA PRO A 127 -20.46 -8.29 -17.93
C PRO A 127 -19.56 -8.16 -19.15
N ALA A 128 -20.15 -8.35 -20.32
CA ALA A 128 -19.54 -7.86 -21.53
C ALA A 128 -19.38 -6.33 -21.44
N GLY A 129 -18.28 -5.84 -22.00
CA GLY A 129 -17.96 -4.42 -22.02
C GLY A 129 -16.47 -4.14 -22.05
N LYS A 130 -16.13 -2.86 -21.87
CA LYS A 130 -14.76 -2.36 -21.93
C LYS A 130 -14.21 -2.15 -20.53
N TYR A 131 -12.98 -2.57 -20.33
CA TYR A 131 -12.32 -2.60 -19.04
C TYR A 131 -10.90 -2.02 -19.14
N ALA A 132 -10.39 -1.53 -18.01
CA ALA A 132 -8.98 -1.22 -17.87
C ALA A 132 -8.44 -1.87 -16.60
N LEU A 133 -7.37 -2.64 -16.77
CA LEU A 133 -6.61 -3.31 -15.74
C LEU A 133 -5.31 -2.56 -15.54
N MET A 134 -5.02 -2.15 -14.31
CA MET A 134 -3.81 -1.41 -13.95
C MET A 134 -3.04 -2.17 -12.88
N VAL A 135 -1.73 -2.23 -13.02
CA VAL A 135 -0.79 -2.72 -12.00
C VAL A 135 0.24 -1.64 -11.76
N THR A 136 0.56 -1.37 -10.50
CA THR A 136 1.43 -0.27 -10.09
C THR A 136 2.60 -0.76 -9.25
N ASN A 137 3.70 -0.02 -9.30
CA ASN A 137 4.84 -0.16 -8.40
C ASN A 137 5.20 1.21 -7.85
N ARG A 138 5.02 1.42 -6.55
CA ARG A 138 5.38 2.68 -5.89
C ARG A 138 6.84 2.62 -5.47
N LEU A 139 7.61 3.61 -5.91
CA LEU A 139 9.04 3.70 -5.68
C LEU A 139 9.33 4.39 -4.34
N PRO A 140 10.49 4.13 -3.72
CA PRO A 140 10.90 4.80 -2.47
C PRO A 140 10.96 6.33 -2.57
N SER A 141 11.20 6.88 -3.77
CA SER A 141 11.18 8.32 -4.05
C SER A 141 9.78 8.96 -3.92
N GLY A 142 8.73 8.15 -3.89
CA GLY A 142 7.34 8.59 -3.98
C GLY A 142 6.76 8.51 -5.40
N ASP A 143 7.61 8.31 -6.42
CA ASP A 143 7.18 8.10 -7.80
C ASP A 143 6.45 6.76 -7.95
N GLN A 144 5.75 6.60 -9.08
CA GLN A 144 4.97 5.41 -9.35
C GLN A 144 5.11 4.97 -10.80
N GLN A 145 5.52 3.72 -10.99
CA GLN A 145 5.42 3.04 -12.28
C GLN A 145 4.06 2.36 -12.39
N TYR A 146 3.53 2.28 -13.60
CA TYR A 146 2.30 1.55 -13.86
C TYR A 146 2.31 0.90 -15.24
N VAL A 147 1.59 -0.22 -15.34
CA VAL A 147 1.18 -0.83 -16.60
C VAL A 147 -0.34 -0.83 -16.61
N ALA A 148 -0.93 -0.32 -17.69
CA ALA A 148 -2.37 -0.33 -17.89
C ALA A 148 -2.70 -1.06 -19.18
N ASN A 149 -3.58 -2.07 -19.10
CA ASN A 149 -4.12 -2.77 -20.24
C ASN A 149 -5.61 -2.48 -20.37
N ARG A 150 -6.02 -2.01 -21.55
CA ARG A 150 -7.43 -1.79 -21.88
C ARG A 150 -7.90 -2.94 -22.76
N PHE A 151 -8.99 -3.58 -22.38
CA PHE A 151 -9.54 -4.71 -23.11
C PHE A 151 -11.05 -4.62 -23.21
N GLU A 152 -11.60 -5.35 -24.17
CA GLU A 152 -13.04 -5.54 -24.32
C GLU A 152 -13.33 -7.02 -24.09
N LEU A 153 -14.36 -7.32 -23.31
CA LEU A 153 -14.86 -8.66 -23.07
C LEU A 153 -16.23 -8.77 -23.73
N THR A 154 -16.41 -9.78 -24.55
CA THR A 154 -17.67 -10.06 -25.25
C THR A 154 -18.46 -11.18 -24.57
N GLU A 155 -19.73 -11.35 -24.94
CA GLU A 155 -20.59 -12.37 -24.36
C GLU A 155 -20.06 -13.79 -24.64
N GLY A 156 -19.95 -14.61 -23.60
CA GLY A 156 -19.41 -15.98 -23.68
C GLY A 156 -17.89 -16.07 -23.85
N GLU A 157 -17.19 -14.95 -24.04
CA GLU A 157 -15.74 -14.92 -24.18
C GLU A 157 -15.05 -15.25 -22.86
N ARG A 158 -13.84 -15.81 -22.95
CA ARG A 158 -12.96 -16.04 -21.80
C ARG A 158 -11.62 -15.35 -22.03
N LEU A 159 -11.27 -14.42 -21.16
CA LEU A 159 -9.97 -13.73 -21.16
C LEU A 159 -9.20 -13.99 -19.88
N GLY A 160 -7.88 -14.13 -19.99
CA GLY A 160 -6.98 -14.36 -18.87
C GLY A 160 -5.81 -13.38 -18.88
N PHE A 161 -5.47 -12.81 -17.72
CA PHE A 161 -4.32 -11.92 -17.55
C PHE A 161 -3.46 -12.34 -16.36
N THR A 162 -2.14 -12.32 -16.56
CA THR A 162 -1.16 -12.39 -15.48
C THR A 162 -0.68 -10.99 -15.15
N LEU A 163 -0.97 -10.54 -13.93
CA LEU A 163 -0.58 -9.25 -13.40
C LEU A 163 0.86 -9.33 -12.91
N LEU A 164 1.71 -8.48 -13.47
CA LEU A 164 3.11 -8.38 -13.10
C LEU A 164 3.39 -6.95 -12.64
N ARG A 165 3.99 -6.83 -11.45
CA ARG A 165 4.45 -5.54 -10.95
C ARG A 165 5.53 -5.00 -11.91
N PRO A 166 5.40 -3.75 -12.38
CA PRO A 166 6.46 -3.10 -13.15
C PRO A 166 7.79 -3.18 -12.39
N LYS A 167 8.87 -3.57 -13.06
CA LYS A 167 10.19 -3.65 -12.45
C LYS A 167 10.84 -2.27 -12.49
N ALA A 168 11.31 -1.82 -11.34
CA ALA A 168 12.10 -0.60 -11.22
C ALA A 168 13.57 -0.90 -11.51
N GLU A 169 14.22 -0.02 -12.27
CA GLU A 169 15.67 0.03 -12.36
C GLU A 169 16.27 0.62 -11.08
N LEU A 170 17.51 0.25 -10.75
CA LEU A 170 18.16 0.70 -9.50
C LEU A 170 18.22 2.22 -9.39
N SER A 171 18.49 2.93 -10.49
CA SER A 171 18.54 4.39 -10.50
C SER A 171 17.20 5.04 -10.18
N GLU A 172 16.07 4.36 -10.47
CA GLU A 172 14.72 4.86 -10.17
C GLU A 172 14.37 4.70 -8.69
N LEU A 173 15.14 3.92 -7.92
CA LEU A 173 14.98 3.83 -6.47
C LEU A 173 15.60 5.03 -5.74
N LEU A 174 16.44 5.83 -6.43
CA LEU A 174 17.02 7.05 -5.89
C LEU A 174 16.03 8.20 -6.04
N GLY A 175 15.82 8.94 -4.94
CA GLY A 175 15.01 10.15 -4.88
C GLY A 175 15.84 11.37 -4.47
N HIS A 176 15.16 12.48 -4.20
CA HIS A 176 15.75 13.68 -3.64
C HIS A 176 14.90 14.15 -2.46
N THR A 177 15.42 13.97 -1.25
CA THR A 177 14.77 14.46 -0.04
C THR A 177 15.77 15.31 0.73
N ALA A 178 15.49 16.61 0.87
CA ALA A 178 16.31 17.48 1.71
C ALA A 178 16.05 17.16 3.18
N LEU A 179 17.09 16.76 3.91
CA LEU A 179 17.03 16.60 5.36
C LEU A 179 17.43 17.91 6.07
N CYS A 180 16.83 18.16 7.24
CA CYS A 180 17.24 19.24 8.14
C CYS A 180 18.45 18.81 8.96
N ASP A 181 19.36 19.74 9.27
CA ASP A 181 20.60 19.37 9.97
C ASP A 181 20.27 19.08 11.43
N ALA A 182 20.96 18.09 11.98
CA ALA A 182 20.72 17.59 13.31
C ALA A 182 22.05 17.39 14.03
N ILE A 183 22.00 17.44 15.34
CA ILE A 183 23.19 17.27 16.18
C ILE A 183 23.23 15.84 16.69
N VAL A 184 24.40 15.22 16.57
CA VAL A 184 24.74 13.94 17.20
C VAL A 184 25.99 14.12 18.05
N TYR A 185 26.20 13.20 18.99
CA TYR A 185 27.27 13.32 19.97
C TYR A 185 28.30 12.20 19.83
N ASP A 186 29.58 12.52 19.91
CA ASP A 186 30.61 11.47 19.95
C ASP A 186 30.70 10.82 21.34
N LYS A 187 31.60 9.82 21.49
CA LYS A 187 31.85 9.14 22.76
C LYS A 187 32.40 10.04 23.89
N HIS A 188 32.84 11.25 23.56
CA HIS A 188 33.33 12.26 24.49
C HIS A 188 32.27 13.32 24.82
N GLY A 189 31.07 13.22 24.24
CA GLY A 189 29.99 14.19 24.40
C GLY A 189 30.15 15.45 23.54
N GLN A 190 31.06 15.44 22.56
CA GLN A 190 31.19 16.55 21.60
C GLN A 190 29.99 16.55 20.65
N ALA A 191 29.28 17.67 20.60
CA ALA A 191 28.20 17.91 19.64
C ALA A 191 28.76 18.13 18.23
N LEU A 192 28.26 17.36 17.26
CA LEU A 192 28.64 17.41 15.86
C LEU A 192 27.40 17.49 14.97
N PRO A 193 27.35 18.40 13.98
CA PRO A 193 26.30 18.39 12.98
C PRO A 193 26.39 17.16 12.08
N LEU A 194 25.26 16.51 11.77
CA LEU A 194 25.21 15.38 10.82
C LEU A 194 25.78 15.76 9.46
N ALA A 195 25.58 17.00 9.01
CA ALA A 195 26.16 17.51 7.78
C ALA A 195 27.69 17.37 7.73
N SER A 196 28.38 17.55 8.86
CA SER A 196 29.85 17.42 8.95
C SER A 196 30.35 15.99 8.75
N LEU A 197 29.46 15.01 8.94
CA LEU A 197 29.76 13.58 8.80
C LEU A 197 29.63 13.12 7.34
N CYS A 198 29.02 13.93 6.46
CA CYS A 198 28.72 13.60 5.07
C CYS A 198 29.68 14.25 4.06
N ALA A 199 30.93 14.52 4.44
CA ALA A 199 31.86 15.25 3.58
C ALA A 199 32.41 14.42 2.40
N GLY A 200 32.37 15.00 1.19
CA GLY A 200 33.16 14.58 0.02
C GLY A 200 32.54 13.51 -0.88
N ASN A 201 31.99 12.42 -0.32
CA ASN A 201 31.42 11.27 -1.04
C ASN A 201 30.04 10.89 -0.47
N ALA A 202 29.34 9.96 -1.13
CA ALA A 202 28.13 9.36 -0.60
C ALA A 202 28.33 8.83 0.84
N ALA A 203 27.31 8.94 1.68
CA ALA A 203 27.37 8.50 3.08
C ALA A 203 26.09 7.76 3.48
N LEU A 204 26.24 6.57 4.07
CA LEU A 204 25.17 5.89 4.78
C LEU A 204 25.16 6.36 6.24
N ILE A 205 24.09 7.04 6.65
CA ILE A 205 23.79 7.31 8.05
C ILE A 205 22.81 6.25 8.53
N ALA A 206 23.22 5.44 9.50
CA ALA A 206 22.44 4.35 10.05
C ALA A 206 22.13 4.59 11.53
N PHE A 207 20.88 4.94 11.83
CA PHE A 207 20.34 4.94 13.18
C PHE A 207 19.97 3.51 13.54
N LEU A 208 20.59 2.97 14.59
CA LEU A 208 20.49 1.56 14.97
C LEU A 208 20.03 1.42 16.42
N GLN A 209 19.27 0.37 16.71
CA GLN A 209 18.94 -0.06 18.07
C GLN A 209 19.53 -1.46 18.34
N PRO A 210 20.81 -1.56 18.75
CA PRO A 210 21.44 -2.85 19.03
C PRO A 210 20.66 -3.68 20.04
N GLY A 211 20.55 -5.00 19.79
CA GLY A 211 19.79 -5.93 20.62
C GLY A 211 18.29 -5.96 20.32
N GLY A 212 17.78 -5.02 19.51
CA GLY A 212 16.43 -5.07 18.96
C GLY A 212 16.42 -5.77 17.60
N GLU A 213 15.42 -6.61 17.36
CA GLU A 213 15.11 -7.04 15.99
C GLU A 213 14.24 -5.98 15.30
N PRO A 214 14.53 -5.62 14.03
CA PRO A 214 15.41 -6.34 13.11
C PRO A 214 16.85 -5.77 12.96
N THR A 215 17.33 -4.95 13.91
CA THR A 215 18.66 -4.32 13.84
C THR A 215 19.79 -5.35 13.90
N GLU A 216 19.64 -6.45 14.66
CA GLU A 216 20.66 -7.50 14.74
C GLU A 216 20.89 -8.17 13.37
N HIS A 217 19.84 -8.43 12.61
CA HIS A 217 19.96 -8.97 11.26
C HIS A 217 20.71 -8.01 10.32
N PHE A 218 20.36 -6.72 10.34
CA PHE A 218 21.07 -5.70 9.57
C PHE A 218 22.56 -5.62 9.94
N LEU A 219 22.89 -5.64 11.24
CA LEU A 219 24.28 -5.58 11.70
C LEU A 219 25.09 -6.80 11.23
N ASN A 220 24.49 -7.99 11.16
CA ASN A 220 25.16 -9.17 10.62
C ASN A 220 25.38 -9.06 9.11
N GLU A 221 24.39 -8.62 8.32
CA GLU A 221 24.59 -8.36 6.88
C GLU A 221 25.65 -7.28 6.66
N LEU A 222 25.62 -6.22 7.47
CA LEU A 222 26.59 -5.13 7.41
C LEU A 222 27.99 -5.65 7.75
N TYR A 223 28.13 -6.53 8.76
CA TYR A 223 29.41 -7.14 9.10
C TYR A 223 30.05 -7.87 7.93
N ASP A 224 29.26 -8.64 7.18
CA ASP A 224 29.76 -9.41 6.05
C ASP A 224 30.08 -8.52 4.84
N ALA A 225 29.32 -7.44 4.64
CA ALA A 225 29.42 -6.59 3.45
C ALA A 225 30.17 -5.26 3.66
N TYR A 226 30.63 -4.96 4.88
CA TYR A 226 31.19 -3.65 5.26
C TYR A 226 32.33 -3.19 4.36
N GLU A 227 33.28 -4.07 4.03
CA GLU A 227 34.43 -3.70 3.19
C GLU A 227 33.99 -3.27 1.79
N ARG A 228 32.95 -3.92 1.23
CA ARG A 228 32.38 -3.55 -0.07
C ARG A 228 31.61 -2.23 0.01
N LEU A 229 30.86 -2.02 1.10
CA LEU A 229 30.09 -0.79 1.32
C LEU A 229 31.00 0.42 1.55
N SER A 230 31.97 0.28 2.46
CA SER A 230 32.93 1.34 2.79
C SER A 230 33.83 1.74 1.61
N ALA A 231 33.98 0.88 0.60
CA ALA A 231 34.66 1.20 -0.64
C ALA A 231 33.88 2.15 -1.56
N VAL A 232 32.55 2.26 -1.40
CA VAL A 232 31.68 3.09 -2.25
C VAL A 232 31.00 4.24 -1.51
N CYS A 233 30.86 4.16 -0.18
CA CYS A 233 30.35 5.26 0.63
C CYS A 233 30.91 5.26 2.05
N ARG A 234 30.90 6.41 2.71
CA ARG A 234 31.18 6.48 4.17
C ARG A 234 30.04 5.80 4.93
N VAL A 235 30.35 5.17 6.05
CA VAL A 235 29.34 4.56 6.94
C VAL A 235 29.40 5.24 8.30
N VAL A 236 28.29 5.84 8.71
CA VAL A 236 28.11 6.56 9.97
C VAL A 236 27.04 5.82 10.77
N ILE A 237 27.37 5.44 12.01
CA ILE A 237 26.43 4.77 12.91
C ILE A 237 25.99 5.74 13.99
N VAL A 238 24.68 5.80 14.23
CA VAL A 238 24.09 6.58 15.31
C VAL A 238 23.30 5.65 16.23
N LEU A 239 23.60 5.68 17.51
CA LEU A 239 23.04 4.79 18.53
C LEU A 239 22.18 5.57 19.54
N PRO A 240 21.19 4.93 20.18
CA PRO A 240 20.46 5.56 21.26
C PRO A 240 21.36 5.82 22.49
N SER A 241 21.01 6.82 23.28
CA SER A 241 21.71 7.15 24.54
C SER A 241 21.73 6.02 25.58
N SER A 242 20.80 5.07 25.50
CA SER A 242 20.78 3.87 26.34
C SER A 242 21.96 2.92 26.08
N GLY A 243 22.71 3.13 25.00
CA GLY A 243 23.94 2.40 24.69
C GLY A 243 23.75 1.22 23.73
N SER A 244 24.84 0.47 23.54
CA SER A 244 25.03 -0.46 22.41
C SER A 244 25.51 -1.85 22.82
N SER A 245 24.84 -2.49 23.76
CA SER A 245 25.24 -3.84 24.15
C SER A 245 24.45 -4.89 23.39
N SER A 246 24.97 -5.31 22.23
CA SER A 246 24.52 -6.54 21.58
C SER A 246 25.69 -7.35 20.99
N PRO A 247 25.55 -8.68 20.84
CA PRO A 247 26.58 -9.50 20.24
C PRO A 247 26.92 -9.12 18.80
N ALA A 248 25.94 -8.77 17.96
CA ALA A 248 26.22 -8.39 16.56
C ALA A 248 26.97 -7.06 16.49
N TYR A 249 26.54 -6.04 17.25
CA TYR A 249 27.23 -4.76 17.28
C TYR A 249 28.64 -4.89 17.85
N ALA A 250 28.83 -5.65 18.93
CA ALA A 250 30.14 -5.86 19.53
C ALA A 250 31.12 -6.52 18.54
N ARG A 251 30.70 -7.57 17.82
CA ARG A 251 31.52 -8.20 16.76
C ARG A 251 31.87 -7.22 15.65
N PHE A 252 30.91 -6.42 15.23
CA PHE A 252 31.08 -5.42 14.19
C PHE A 252 32.07 -4.33 14.59
N ALA A 253 31.89 -3.76 15.78
CA ALA A 253 32.79 -2.75 16.33
C ALA A 253 34.20 -3.31 16.61
N ASP A 254 34.34 -4.56 17.05
CA ASP A 254 35.65 -5.18 17.28
C ASP A 254 36.46 -5.35 15.98
N LYS A 255 35.83 -5.87 14.92
CA LYS A 255 36.49 -6.07 13.62
C LYS A 255 36.81 -4.76 12.91
N TYR A 256 35.84 -3.83 12.88
CA TYR A 256 35.92 -2.65 12.04
C TYR A 256 36.19 -1.35 12.81
N GLY A 257 36.60 -1.42 14.09
CA GLY A 257 36.66 -0.41 15.17
C GLY A 257 37.20 1.02 14.94
N ARG A 258 37.17 1.51 13.70
CA ARG A 258 37.37 2.89 13.24
C ARG A 258 36.09 3.50 12.67
N ILE A 259 34.92 2.93 12.97
CA ILE A 259 33.65 3.45 12.45
C ILE A 259 33.26 4.69 13.22
N ASP A 260 32.77 5.67 12.49
CA ASP A 260 32.22 6.90 13.06
C ASP A 260 30.89 6.57 13.76
N THR A 261 31.00 6.22 15.04
CA THR A 261 29.85 5.94 15.91
C THR A 261 29.52 7.17 16.74
N TYR A 262 28.26 7.57 16.70
CA TYR A 262 27.70 8.69 17.44
C TYR A 262 26.45 8.27 18.24
N ILE A 263 25.98 9.20 19.06
CA ILE A 263 24.86 9.03 19.96
C ILE A 263 23.77 10.03 19.56
N ASP A 264 22.55 9.52 19.42
CA ASP A 264 21.32 10.30 19.36
C ASP A 264 20.85 10.57 20.80
N ALA A 265 21.20 11.74 21.33
CA ALA A 265 20.78 12.20 22.66
C ALA A 265 19.54 13.09 22.64
N ASP A 266 19.27 13.72 21.49
CA ASP A 266 18.18 14.67 21.31
C ASP A 266 16.98 14.05 20.56
N GLU A 267 16.98 12.73 20.37
CA GLU A 267 15.94 11.95 19.67
C GLU A 267 15.70 12.46 18.24
N VAL A 268 16.78 12.83 17.54
CA VAL A 268 16.74 13.40 16.18
C VAL A 268 16.31 12.38 15.13
N GLN A 269 16.32 11.08 15.48
CA GLN A 269 15.76 10.01 14.65
C GLN A 269 14.31 10.30 14.22
N GLU A 270 13.45 10.74 15.14
CA GLU A 270 12.03 10.97 14.83
C GLU A 270 11.82 12.04 13.74
N PRO A 271 12.30 13.30 13.91
CA PRO A 271 12.08 14.33 12.91
C PRO A 271 12.73 13.99 11.57
N LEU A 272 13.89 13.30 11.56
CA LEU A 272 14.54 12.85 10.33
C LEU A 272 13.75 11.74 9.61
N ALA A 273 13.20 10.78 10.35
CA ALA A 273 12.35 9.72 9.79
C ALA A 273 11.13 10.34 9.10
N ARG A 274 10.42 11.26 9.78
CA ARG A 274 9.25 11.95 9.21
C ARG A 274 9.61 12.77 7.97
N ALA A 275 10.74 13.48 7.99
CA ALA A 275 11.21 14.25 6.83
C ALA A 275 11.46 13.37 5.60
N ALA A 276 11.84 12.10 5.81
CA ALA A 276 12.03 11.10 4.76
C ALA A 276 10.80 10.21 4.48
N PHE A 277 9.62 10.59 4.98
CA PHE A 277 8.38 9.82 4.85
C PHE A 277 8.49 8.38 5.39
N LYS A 278 9.23 8.21 6.49
CA LYS A 278 9.39 6.94 7.23
C LYS A 278 8.74 7.04 8.60
N GLU A 279 8.44 5.87 9.16
CA GLU A 279 7.85 5.77 10.50
C GLU A 279 8.95 5.97 11.57
N PRO A 280 8.76 6.91 12.51
CA PRO A 280 9.66 7.06 13.65
C PRO A 280 9.73 5.79 14.52
N GLY A 281 10.89 5.55 15.15
CA GLY A 281 11.10 4.38 16.00
C GLY A 281 11.30 3.04 15.27
N ASP A 282 11.10 2.98 13.95
CA ASP A 282 11.40 1.77 13.16
C ASP A 282 12.90 1.68 12.84
N TYR A 283 13.62 0.85 13.62
CA TYR A 283 15.04 0.58 13.43
C TYR A 283 15.29 -0.68 12.57
N PRO A 284 16.39 -0.73 11.81
CA PRO A 284 17.31 0.36 11.54
C PRO A 284 16.66 1.44 10.64
N LEU A 285 16.95 2.71 10.92
CA LEU A 285 16.63 3.82 10.02
C LEU A 285 17.89 4.21 9.26
N LEU A 286 17.82 4.10 7.93
CA LEU A 286 18.95 4.20 7.02
C LEU A 286 18.73 5.36 6.05
N PHE A 287 19.72 6.24 5.95
CA PHE A 287 19.78 7.32 4.97
C PHE A 287 21.03 7.18 4.12
N LEU A 288 20.86 7.00 2.81
CA LEU A 288 21.95 7.11 1.86
C LEU A 288 21.96 8.54 1.31
N MET A 289 22.97 9.30 1.73
CA MET A 289 23.19 10.69 1.35
C MET A 289 24.06 10.77 0.11
N GLY A 290 23.69 11.59 -0.87
CA GLY A 290 24.58 11.96 -1.98
C GLY A 290 25.52 13.12 -1.65
N GLY A 291 25.27 13.74 -0.50
CA GLY A 291 25.94 14.94 0.00
C GLY A 291 24.90 15.74 0.75
N TYR A 292 25.25 16.29 1.91
CA TYR A 292 24.28 17.01 2.72
C TYR A 292 23.78 18.28 1.98
N PRO A 293 22.47 18.60 1.95
CA PRO A 293 21.33 17.96 2.64
C PRO A 293 20.58 16.88 1.82
N ASP A 294 21.08 16.46 0.66
CA ASP A 294 20.38 15.59 -0.30
C ASP A 294 20.43 14.10 0.09
N CYS A 295 19.33 13.61 0.68
CA CYS A 295 19.09 12.20 0.91
C CYS A 295 18.57 11.54 -0.38
N ARG A 296 19.34 10.58 -0.87
CA ARG A 296 19.10 9.89 -2.14
C ARG A 296 18.26 8.62 -1.96
N PHE A 297 18.31 8.00 -0.79
CA PHE A 297 17.48 6.85 -0.46
C PHE A 297 17.28 6.75 1.05
N ALA A 298 16.07 6.38 1.48
CA ALA A 298 15.76 6.16 2.88
C ALA A 298 15.00 4.85 3.09
N SER A 299 15.31 4.13 4.16
CA SER A 299 14.61 2.92 4.60
C SER A 299 14.48 2.91 6.11
N ALA A 300 13.37 2.37 6.61
CA ALA A 300 13.17 2.09 8.04
C ALA A 300 12.80 0.61 8.19
N GLY A 301 13.22 -0.01 9.29
CA GLY A 301 13.18 -1.45 9.43
C GLY A 301 14.19 -2.17 8.53
N TYR A 302 14.00 -3.47 8.33
CA TYR A 302 14.95 -4.32 7.63
C TYR A 302 14.27 -5.30 6.69
N SER A 303 14.95 -5.60 5.58
CA SER A 303 14.64 -6.68 4.66
C SER A 303 15.94 -7.36 4.25
N VAL A 304 15.89 -8.67 4.03
CA VAL A 304 17.05 -9.46 3.61
C VAL A 304 17.65 -8.88 2.32
N GLY A 305 18.96 -8.65 2.32
CA GLY A 305 19.70 -8.05 1.20
C GLY A 305 19.64 -6.52 1.15
N SER A 306 19.16 -5.85 2.20
CA SER A 306 19.12 -4.38 2.28
C SER A 306 20.51 -3.75 2.16
N VAL A 307 21.54 -4.35 2.76
CA VAL A 307 22.92 -3.84 2.67
C VAL A 307 23.44 -3.95 1.24
N GLU A 308 23.15 -5.07 0.56
CA GLU A 308 23.53 -5.28 -0.84
C GLU A 308 22.84 -4.28 -1.78
N LEU A 309 21.57 -3.95 -1.52
CA LEU A 309 20.86 -2.89 -2.24
C LEU A 309 21.54 -1.54 -2.03
N ILE A 310 21.88 -1.19 -0.80
CA ILE A 310 22.56 0.09 -0.49
C ILE A 310 23.91 0.18 -1.20
N ILE A 311 24.70 -0.89 -1.26
CA ILE A 311 25.97 -0.91 -2.00
C ILE A 311 25.72 -0.55 -3.48
N LYS A 312 24.73 -1.17 -4.10
CA LYS A 312 24.39 -0.93 -5.50
C LYS A 312 23.90 0.49 -5.74
N LEU A 313 23.10 1.04 -4.82
CA LEU A 313 22.61 2.41 -4.89
C LEU A 313 23.72 3.44 -4.66
N ALA A 314 24.59 3.21 -3.68
CA ALA A 314 25.73 4.08 -3.38
C ALA A 314 26.69 4.18 -4.57
N ALA A 315 26.90 3.09 -5.30
CA ALA A 315 27.73 3.07 -6.51
C ALA A 315 27.16 3.89 -7.69
N LEU A 316 25.90 4.34 -7.61
CA LEU A 316 25.26 5.19 -8.62
C LEU A 316 25.29 6.69 -8.27
N ILE A 317 25.80 7.06 -7.09
CA ILE A 317 25.90 8.44 -6.61
C ILE A 317 27.34 8.92 -6.74
#